data_AF-A0A947E9Q8-F1
#
_entry.id   AF-A0A947E9Q8-F1
#
_cell.length_a   1.000
_cell.length_b   1.000
_cell.length_c   1.000
_cell.angle_alpha   90.00
_cell.angle_beta   90.00
_cell.angle_gamma   90.00
#
_symmetry.space_group_name_H-M   'P 1'
#
loop_
_entity.id
_entity.type
_entity.pdbx_description
1 polymer ?
#
loop_
_entity_poly.entity_id
_entity_poly.type
_entity_poly.pdbx_seq_one_letter_code
_entity_poly.pdbx_strand_id
1 'polypeptide(L)'
;MKRSTTILAVTAALALVIAACGSAATTTTTTGAPTTVAPSTTTPATTTAPTTTVAPTTTEAPPEARTFVGGDGVETTIEDISRIVSLNGDLTEIIFELGLGDNVVGVDVTTTYPAEAAAMNEQGQTVGFAQQLAAEAVLRFDPTLVIGDQQVAPTEAIEQLRAAGVPVVILETQTSVDGVGTKINQVAEILGVPGEGASLASRVTGEIDAAKALVTDDDTDPTVAFVYVRGPQVVFLFGGGTPTSSMIEAAGAVDAGTEAGVFGPAPLTPEALVAAAPD
;
A
#
# COMPACT_ATOMS: atom_id res chain seq x y z
N MET A 1 -9.86 53.43 31.28
CA MET A 1 -10.07 54.30 30.10
C MET A 1 -10.12 53.38 28.89
N LYS A 2 -11.24 52.75 28.52
CA LYS A 2 -12.37 53.24 27.69
C LYS A 2 -11.95 54.08 26.49
N ARG A 3 -12.08 53.50 25.28
CA ARG A 3 -12.57 54.05 23.97
C ARG A 3 -12.19 53.04 22.87
N SER A 4 -13.05 52.19 22.32
CA SER A 4 -14.33 52.36 21.59
C SER A 4 -14.16 52.83 20.13
N THR A 5 -14.45 51.88 19.22
CA THR A 5 -15.17 51.96 17.93
C THR A 5 -14.66 52.86 16.79
N THR A 6 -14.52 52.31 15.57
CA THR A 6 -15.18 52.84 14.35
C THR A 6 -15.29 51.73 13.29
N ILE A 7 -16.52 51.52 12.82
CA ILE A 7 -16.96 50.66 11.71
C ILE A 7 -16.91 51.50 10.43
N LEU A 8 -16.47 50.95 9.29
CA LEU A 8 -16.87 51.47 7.99
C LEU A 8 -17.01 50.33 6.97
N ALA A 9 -18.26 49.99 6.67
CA ALA A 9 -18.67 49.19 5.53
C ALA A 9 -18.74 50.09 4.30
N VAL A 10 -18.21 49.65 3.16
CA VAL A 10 -18.46 50.27 1.85
C VAL A 10 -18.87 49.17 0.89
N THR A 11 -20.18 49.10 0.67
CA THR A 11 -20.85 48.43 -0.43
C THR A 11 -20.72 49.30 -1.69
N ALA A 12 -20.29 48.70 -2.80
CA ALA A 12 -20.44 49.29 -4.13
C ALA A 12 -20.91 48.20 -5.09
N ALA A 13 -22.22 48.17 -5.32
CA ALA A 13 -22.83 47.48 -6.44
C ALA A 13 -22.62 48.31 -7.70
N LEU A 14 -22.16 47.68 -8.79
CA LEU A 14 -22.27 48.24 -10.13
C LEU A 14 -22.66 47.13 -11.10
N ALA A 15 -23.94 47.12 -11.46
CA ALA A 15 -24.47 46.43 -12.61
C ALA A 15 -24.64 47.45 -13.74
N LEU A 16 -24.16 47.15 -14.94
CA LEU A 16 -24.76 47.65 -16.17
C LEU A 16 -24.50 46.69 -17.35
N VAL A 17 -25.57 46.53 -18.12
CA VAL A 17 -25.87 45.62 -19.23
C VAL A 17 -25.42 46.22 -20.57
N ILE A 18 -25.33 45.37 -21.62
CA ILE A 18 -25.74 45.54 -23.05
C ILE A 18 -24.79 44.66 -23.91
N ALA A 19 -25.18 43.45 -24.31
CA ALA A 19 -25.93 43.07 -25.52
C ALA A 19 -25.19 43.27 -26.86
N ALA A 20 -24.94 42.17 -27.61
CA ALA A 20 -25.50 41.90 -28.95
C ALA A 20 -24.60 41.05 -29.88
N CYS A 21 -25.28 40.15 -30.62
CA CYS A 21 -24.94 39.48 -31.90
C CYS A 21 -23.72 38.55 -31.90
N GLY A 22 -23.83 37.25 -32.20
CA GLY A 22 -24.52 36.62 -33.33
C GLY A 22 -23.43 35.91 -34.16
N SER A 23 -23.43 34.59 -34.30
CA SER A 23 -24.03 33.94 -35.46
C SER A 23 -24.09 32.43 -35.22
N ALA A 24 -25.27 31.86 -35.49
CA ALA A 24 -25.47 30.44 -35.64
C ALA A 24 -24.90 29.98 -36.99
N ALA A 25 -24.08 28.94 -37.00
CA ALA A 25 -23.79 28.15 -38.17
C ALA A 25 -24.54 26.82 -38.04
N THR A 26 -25.61 26.71 -38.80
CA THR A 26 -26.37 25.49 -39.03
C THR A 26 -25.58 24.60 -39.99
N THR A 27 -25.16 23.42 -39.53
CA THR A 27 -24.79 22.32 -40.41
C THR A 27 -25.76 21.18 -40.15
N THR A 28 -26.76 21.10 -41.03
CA THR A 28 -27.61 19.93 -41.23
C THR A 28 -26.85 18.83 -41.96
N THR A 29 -27.35 17.60 -41.76
CA THR A 29 -27.13 16.36 -42.55
C THR A 29 -25.79 15.66 -42.29
N THR A 30 -25.73 14.38 -41.92
CA THR A 30 -26.56 13.25 -42.37
C THR A 30 -26.58 12.12 -41.35
N THR A 31 -27.79 11.62 -41.09
CA THR A 31 -28.11 10.38 -40.39
C THR A 31 -27.49 9.16 -41.11
N GLY A 32 -26.51 8.52 -40.48
CA GLY A 32 -26.08 7.16 -40.78
C GLY A 32 -26.56 6.23 -39.67
N ALA A 33 -27.38 5.25 -40.02
CA ALA A 33 -27.98 4.28 -39.12
C ALA A 33 -26.93 3.44 -38.36
N PRO A 34 -27.22 2.99 -37.12
CA PRO A 34 -26.39 2.01 -36.45
C PRO A 34 -26.58 0.64 -37.12
N THR A 35 -25.51 0.12 -37.72
CA THR A 35 -25.46 -1.29 -38.10
C THR A 35 -25.44 -2.13 -36.82
N THR A 36 -26.59 -2.73 -36.51
CA THR A 36 -26.75 -3.84 -35.58
C THR A 36 -25.82 -4.98 -35.97
N VAL A 37 -24.74 -5.17 -35.20
CA VAL A 37 -23.98 -6.42 -35.20
C VAL A 37 -24.66 -7.35 -34.20
N ALA A 38 -25.22 -8.44 -34.71
CA ALA A 38 -25.83 -9.49 -33.93
C ALA A 38 -24.79 -10.16 -32.99
N PRO A 39 -25.18 -10.59 -31.78
CA PRO A 39 -24.29 -11.34 -30.91
C PRO A 39 -24.09 -12.74 -31.49
N SER A 40 -22.86 -13.05 -31.87
CA SER A 40 -22.44 -14.42 -32.16
C SER A 40 -22.48 -15.24 -30.88
N THR A 41 -23.50 -16.09 -30.76
CA THR A 41 -23.56 -17.17 -29.79
C THR A 41 -22.55 -18.24 -30.17
N THR A 42 -21.38 -18.21 -29.55
CA THR A 42 -20.46 -19.35 -29.51
C THR A 42 -20.36 -19.85 -28.07
N THR A 43 -21.06 -20.95 -27.83
CA THR A 43 -20.91 -21.85 -26.70
C THR A 43 -19.43 -22.20 -26.47
N PRO A 44 -18.85 -21.94 -25.30
CA PRO A 44 -17.63 -22.61 -24.89
C PRO A 44 -18.01 -24.04 -24.47
N ALA A 45 -17.42 -25.01 -25.15
CA ALA A 45 -17.51 -26.41 -24.80
C ALA A 45 -16.98 -26.63 -23.38
N THR A 46 -17.76 -27.33 -22.56
CA THR A 46 -17.36 -27.85 -21.26
C THR A 46 -16.29 -28.91 -21.46
N THR A 47 -15.02 -28.53 -21.32
CA THR A 47 -13.92 -29.47 -21.19
C THR A 47 -13.72 -29.75 -19.71
N THR A 48 -14.19 -30.90 -19.27
CA THR A 48 -13.92 -31.47 -17.94
C THR A 48 -12.43 -31.79 -17.86
N ALA A 49 -11.66 -30.94 -17.20
CA ALA A 49 -10.30 -31.28 -16.78
C ALA A 49 -10.36 -32.31 -15.63
N PRO A 50 -9.50 -33.33 -15.60
CA PRO A 50 -9.48 -34.29 -14.50
C PRO A 50 -9.08 -33.57 -13.21
N THR A 51 -9.97 -33.64 -12.22
CA THR A 51 -9.71 -33.27 -10.84
C THR A 51 -8.64 -34.21 -10.28
N THR A 52 -7.38 -33.76 -10.29
CA THR A 52 -6.38 -34.34 -9.39
C THR A 52 -6.62 -33.70 -8.02
N THR A 53 -7.49 -34.34 -7.24
CA THR A 53 -7.63 -34.10 -5.81
C THR A 53 -6.28 -34.38 -5.16
N VAL A 54 -5.52 -33.34 -4.84
CA VAL A 54 -4.45 -33.43 -3.84
C VAL A 54 -5.18 -33.53 -2.51
N ALA A 55 -5.08 -34.71 -1.89
CA ALA A 55 -5.63 -34.95 -0.57
C ALA A 55 -5.01 -33.95 0.43
N PRO A 56 -5.78 -33.46 1.42
CA PRO A 56 -5.21 -32.65 2.48
C PRO A 56 -4.27 -33.55 3.29
N THR A 57 -3.00 -33.16 3.37
CA THR A 57 -2.06 -33.76 4.31
C THR A 57 -2.49 -33.32 5.71
N THR A 58 -3.17 -34.22 6.40
CA THR A 58 -3.53 -34.11 7.80
C THR A 58 -2.28 -34.17 8.68
N THR A 59 -2.17 -33.21 9.59
CA THR A 59 -1.37 -33.21 10.83
C THR A 59 0.13 -33.01 10.66
N GLU A 60 0.51 -31.74 10.53
CA GLU A 60 1.80 -31.26 11.00
C GLU A 60 1.71 -30.99 12.52
N ALA A 61 2.75 -31.34 13.26
CA ALA A 61 2.87 -31.03 14.68
C ALA A 61 2.76 -29.50 14.90
N PRO A 62 2.35 -29.03 16.10
CA PRO A 62 2.42 -27.61 16.39
C PRO A 62 3.85 -27.13 16.09
N PRO A 63 4.02 -26.03 15.33
CA PRO A 63 5.35 -25.51 15.09
C PRO A 63 6.08 -25.34 16.42
N GLU A 64 7.32 -25.82 16.50
CA GLU A 64 8.14 -25.61 17.68
C GLU A 64 8.23 -24.11 17.98
N ALA A 65 8.16 -23.77 19.27
CA ALA A 65 8.31 -22.39 19.73
C ALA A 65 9.59 -21.80 19.13
N ARG A 66 9.47 -20.62 18.54
CA ARG A 66 10.56 -19.95 17.83
C ARG A 66 10.76 -18.56 18.38
N THR A 67 12.01 -18.10 18.37
CA THR A 67 12.37 -16.78 18.89
C THR A 67 12.85 -15.92 17.75
N PHE A 68 12.39 -14.68 17.71
CA PHE A 68 12.78 -13.70 16.70
C PHE A 68 13.15 -12.38 17.38
N VAL A 69 14.24 -11.74 16.92
CA VAL A 69 14.64 -10.41 17.38
C VAL A 69 14.12 -9.39 16.37
N GLY A 70 13.17 -8.56 16.79
CA GLY A 70 12.59 -7.51 15.96
C GLY A 70 13.61 -6.44 15.54
N GLY A 71 13.25 -5.67 14.52
CA GLY A 71 13.95 -4.43 14.12
C GLY A 71 13.88 -3.33 15.18
N ASP A 72 13.05 -3.48 16.21
CA ASP A 72 13.04 -2.66 17.43
C ASP A 72 13.99 -3.21 18.53
N GLY A 73 14.70 -4.31 18.25
CA GLY A 73 15.65 -4.94 19.16
C GLY A 73 15.01 -5.83 20.24
N VAL A 74 13.68 -6.05 20.19
CA VAL A 74 12.97 -6.86 21.17
C VAL A 74 12.93 -8.32 20.73
N GLU A 75 13.43 -9.20 21.59
CA GLU A 75 13.30 -10.65 21.43
C GLU A 75 11.88 -11.10 21.78
N THR A 76 11.24 -11.82 20.86
CA THR A 76 9.86 -12.31 21.01
C THR A 76 9.81 -13.80 20.74
N THR A 77 9.21 -14.56 21.65
CA THR A 77 8.89 -15.98 21.46
C THR A 77 7.51 -16.12 20.82
N ILE A 78 7.44 -16.84 19.71
CA ILE A 78 6.23 -17.16 18.95
C ILE A 78 5.96 -18.65 19.14
N GLU A 79 4.83 -18.97 19.78
CA GLU A 79 4.41 -20.36 20.05
C GLU A 79 3.15 -20.73 19.26
N ASP A 80 2.36 -19.74 18.86
CA ASP A 80 1.07 -19.94 18.21
C ASP A 80 0.82 -18.84 17.17
N ILE A 81 0.55 -19.27 15.93
CA ILE A 81 0.22 -18.39 14.80
C ILE A 81 -1.23 -18.58 14.33
N SER A 82 -2.10 -19.17 15.14
CA SER A 82 -3.49 -19.45 14.77
C SER A 82 -4.35 -18.19 14.61
N ARG A 83 -3.95 -17.07 15.23
CA ARG A 83 -4.67 -15.79 15.16
C ARG A 83 -3.69 -14.63 14.97
N ILE A 84 -3.39 -14.31 13.71
CA ILE A 84 -2.46 -13.26 13.32
C ILE A 84 -3.21 -11.95 13.11
N VAL A 85 -2.71 -10.87 13.71
CA VAL A 85 -3.05 -9.50 13.29
C VAL A 85 -1.87 -8.92 12.53
N SER A 86 -2.10 -8.52 11.27
CA SER A 86 -1.11 -7.90 10.40
C SER A 86 -1.31 -6.39 10.37
N LEU A 87 -0.27 -5.63 10.66
CA LEU A 87 -0.32 -4.17 10.79
C LEU A 87 0.11 -3.42 9.52
N ASN A 88 0.44 -4.12 8.44
CA ASN A 88 0.83 -3.51 7.18
C ASN A 88 0.23 -4.32 6.00
N GLY A 89 -0.13 -3.62 4.92
CA GLY A 89 -0.68 -4.25 3.71
C GLY A 89 0.29 -5.28 3.10
N ASP A 90 1.54 -4.91 2.90
CA ASP A 90 2.58 -5.76 2.32
C ASP A 90 2.87 -7.02 3.17
N LEU A 91 2.90 -6.90 4.50
CA LEU A 91 3.00 -8.06 5.39
C LEU A 91 1.79 -8.98 5.26
N THR A 92 0.60 -8.42 5.08
CA THR A 92 -0.63 -9.20 4.83
C THR A 92 -0.51 -9.96 3.52
N GLU A 93 -0.05 -9.33 2.44
CA GLU A 93 0.16 -9.99 1.15
C GLU A 93 1.13 -11.17 1.27
N ILE A 94 2.25 -10.99 1.98
CA ILE A 94 3.23 -12.05 2.21
C ILE A 94 2.58 -13.22 2.98
N ILE A 95 1.82 -12.95 4.05
CA ILE A 95 1.16 -14.00 4.84
C ILE A 95 0.20 -14.83 3.96
N PHE A 96 -0.57 -14.16 3.10
CA PHE A 96 -1.50 -14.83 2.19
C PHE A 96 -0.77 -15.64 1.11
N GLU A 97 0.29 -15.10 0.51
CA GLU A 97 1.11 -15.80 -0.49
C GLU A 97 1.87 -17.01 0.11
N LEU A 98 2.18 -16.98 1.41
CA LEU A 98 2.71 -18.12 2.15
C LEU A 98 1.65 -19.18 2.50
N GLY A 99 0.38 -18.97 2.12
CA GLY A 99 -0.72 -19.89 2.36
C GLY A 99 -1.31 -19.84 3.77
N LEU A 100 -1.00 -18.79 4.54
CA LEU A 100 -1.42 -18.62 5.94
C LEU A 100 -2.51 -17.54 6.11
N GLY A 101 -3.23 -17.20 5.03
CA GLY A 101 -4.29 -16.21 5.05
C GLY A 101 -5.45 -16.54 6.02
N ASP A 102 -5.78 -17.83 6.18
CA ASP A 102 -6.82 -18.30 7.10
C ASP A 102 -6.51 -18.02 8.58
N ASN A 103 -5.22 -17.80 8.90
CA ASN A 103 -4.76 -17.46 10.23
C ASN A 103 -4.93 -15.95 10.53
N VAL A 104 -5.17 -15.11 9.52
CA VAL A 104 -5.28 -13.66 9.70
C VAL A 104 -6.67 -13.29 10.22
N VAL A 105 -6.71 -12.71 11.42
CA VAL A 105 -7.97 -12.33 12.10
C VAL A 105 -8.20 -10.83 12.09
N GLY A 106 -7.17 -10.02 11.82
CA GLY A 106 -7.28 -8.57 11.68
C GLY A 106 -6.18 -7.97 10.80
N VAL A 107 -6.52 -6.90 10.08
CA VAL A 107 -5.65 -6.22 9.11
C VAL A 107 -5.63 -4.71 9.31
N ASP A 108 -4.55 -4.04 8.89
CA ASP A 108 -4.51 -2.59 8.75
C ASP A 108 -5.33 -2.10 7.54
N VAL A 109 -5.76 -0.83 7.55
CA VAL A 109 -6.58 -0.25 6.47
C VAL A 109 -5.87 -0.18 5.12
N THR A 110 -4.54 -0.29 5.07
CA THR A 110 -3.75 -0.30 3.83
C THR A 110 -3.79 -1.64 3.11
N THR A 111 -4.34 -2.69 3.72
CA THR A 111 -4.52 -4.00 3.07
C THR A 111 -5.54 -3.92 1.95
N THR A 112 -5.05 -3.93 0.71
CA THR A 112 -5.87 -3.88 -0.51
C THR A 112 -5.70 -5.09 -1.43
N TYR A 113 -4.80 -6.01 -1.10
CA TYR A 113 -4.53 -7.24 -1.83
C TYR A 113 -4.12 -8.37 -0.83
N PRO A 114 -4.35 -9.64 -1.15
CA PRO A 114 -5.23 -10.15 -2.21
C PRO A 114 -6.71 -9.79 -1.95
N ALA A 115 -7.62 -10.15 -2.87
CA ALA A 115 -9.03 -9.77 -2.79
C ALA A 115 -9.69 -10.25 -1.50
N GLU A 116 -9.30 -11.44 -1.02
CA GLU A 116 -9.73 -12.04 0.23
C GLU A 116 -9.31 -11.18 1.44
N ALA A 117 -8.07 -10.69 1.45
CA ALA A 117 -7.55 -9.82 2.50
C ALA A 117 -8.18 -8.40 2.43
N ALA A 118 -8.38 -7.88 1.22
CA ALA A 118 -9.06 -6.60 1.02
C ALA A 118 -10.50 -6.62 1.57
N ALA A 119 -11.21 -7.73 1.38
CA ALA A 119 -12.56 -7.90 1.89
C ALA A 119 -12.65 -7.84 3.43
N MET A 120 -11.56 -8.15 4.15
CA MET A 120 -11.51 -8.06 5.62
C MET A 120 -11.74 -6.62 6.11
N ASN A 121 -11.27 -5.61 5.37
CA ASN A 121 -11.52 -4.20 5.69
C ASN A 121 -13.03 -3.89 5.65
N GLU A 122 -13.72 -4.34 4.62
CA GLU A 122 -15.17 -4.14 4.45
C GLU A 122 -16.00 -4.92 5.50
N GLN A 123 -15.48 -6.07 5.94
CA GLN A 123 -16.09 -6.92 6.96
C GLN A 123 -15.87 -6.41 8.40
N GLY A 124 -15.17 -5.28 8.56
CA GLY A 124 -14.89 -4.68 9.86
C GLY A 124 -13.80 -5.40 10.66
N GLN A 125 -13.01 -6.25 10.00
CA GLN A 125 -11.83 -6.91 10.57
C GLN A 125 -10.57 -6.03 10.50
N THR A 126 -10.76 -4.71 10.45
CA THR A 126 -9.67 -3.75 10.44
C THR A 126 -9.24 -3.35 11.86
N VAL A 127 -7.95 -3.11 12.08
CA VAL A 127 -7.42 -2.50 13.31
C VAL A 127 -7.28 -0.97 13.22
N GLY A 128 -7.73 -0.38 12.11
CA GLY A 128 -7.48 1.03 11.79
C GLY A 128 -6.14 1.21 11.10
N PHE A 129 -5.61 2.44 11.15
CA PHE A 129 -4.33 2.76 10.53
C PHE A 129 -3.19 2.53 11.50
N ALA A 130 -2.20 1.72 11.13
CA ALA A 130 -1.14 1.26 12.01
C ALA A 130 -0.20 2.36 12.52
N GLN A 131 -0.14 3.52 11.86
CA GLN A 131 0.56 4.71 12.38
C GLN A 131 -0.26 5.52 13.41
N GLN A 132 -1.50 5.09 13.66
CA GLN A 132 -2.44 5.65 14.63
C GLN A 132 -3.14 4.50 15.38
N LEU A 133 -2.37 3.47 15.72
CA LEU A 133 -2.85 2.23 16.29
C LEU A 133 -3.46 2.43 17.67
N ALA A 134 -4.58 1.75 17.92
CA ALA A 134 -5.16 1.63 19.25
C ALA A 134 -5.02 0.16 19.71
N ALA A 135 -4.41 -0.08 20.87
CA ALA A 135 -4.21 -1.44 21.38
C ALA A 135 -5.53 -2.22 21.53
N GLU A 136 -6.60 -1.56 21.99
CA GLU A 136 -7.94 -2.17 22.10
C GLU A 136 -8.48 -2.68 20.76
N ALA A 137 -8.19 -1.97 19.65
CA ALA A 137 -8.64 -2.35 18.32
C ALA A 137 -7.97 -3.65 17.83
N VAL A 138 -6.77 -3.95 18.33
CA VAL A 138 -6.03 -5.19 18.09
C VAL A 138 -6.50 -6.29 19.06
N LEU A 139 -6.56 -5.99 20.36
CA LEU A 139 -6.91 -6.97 21.41
C LEU A 139 -8.30 -7.58 21.24
N ARG A 140 -9.26 -6.87 20.62
CA ARG A 140 -10.59 -7.40 20.34
C ARG A 140 -10.58 -8.65 19.44
N PHE A 141 -9.50 -8.88 18.70
CA PHE A 141 -9.32 -10.04 17.84
C PHE A 141 -8.72 -11.24 18.57
N ASP A 142 -8.35 -11.10 19.85
CA ASP A 142 -7.70 -12.15 20.64
C ASP A 142 -6.48 -12.76 19.89
N PRO A 143 -5.49 -11.94 19.49
CA PRO A 143 -4.40 -12.41 18.65
C PRO A 143 -3.40 -13.28 19.43
N THR A 144 -2.87 -14.29 18.75
CA THR A 144 -1.73 -15.08 19.23
C THR A 144 -0.40 -14.52 18.71
N LEU A 145 -0.45 -13.71 17.65
CA LEU A 145 0.69 -12.99 17.09
C LEU A 145 0.22 -11.67 16.48
N VAL A 146 0.96 -10.59 16.73
CA VAL A 146 0.87 -9.34 16.00
C VAL A 146 2.18 -9.12 15.24
N ILE A 147 2.09 -8.82 13.95
CA ILE A 147 3.24 -8.51 13.10
C ILE A 147 3.07 -7.14 12.45
N GLY A 148 4.12 -6.33 12.50
CA GLY A 148 4.19 -5.01 11.87
C GLY A 148 5.64 -4.63 11.55
N ASP A 149 5.87 -3.41 11.08
CA ASP A 149 7.21 -2.85 10.91
C ASP A 149 7.43 -1.56 11.74
N GLN A 150 8.63 -0.99 11.66
CA GLN A 150 9.01 0.23 12.39
C GLN A 150 8.13 1.46 12.08
N GLN A 151 7.22 1.41 11.09
CA GLN A 151 6.28 2.49 10.84
C GLN A 151 5.07 2.46 11.79
N VAL A 152 4.85 1.35 12.50
CA VAL A 152 3.75 1.22 13.48
C VAL A 152 3.92 2.25 14.60
N ALA A 153 2.85 2.97 14.89
CA ALA A 153 2.80 4.01 15.90
C ALA A 153 1.39 4.13 16.51
N PRO A 154 1.25 4.63 17.75
CA PRO A 154 2.32 5.07 18.64
C PRO A 154 3.00 3.88 19.35
N THR A 155 4.23 4.06 19.84
CA THR A 155 4.99 3.01 20.54
C THR A 155 4.24 2.49 21.77
N GLU A 156 3.51 3.37 22.46
CA GLU A 156 2.69 3.02 23.63
C GLU A 156 1.64 1.95 23.31
N ALA A 157 1.10 1.91 22.08
CA ALA A 157 0.15 0.87 21.68
C ALA A 157 0.84 -0.49 21.59
N ILE A 158 2.05 -0.54 21.04
CA ILE A 158 2.87 -1.77 20.97
C ILE A 158 3.20 -2.27 22.38
N GLU A 159 3.61 -1.37 23.28
CA GLU A 159 3.92 -1.69 24.67
C GLU A 159 2.70 -2.24 25.42
N GLN A 160 1.52 -1.66 25.20
CA GLN A 160 0.27 -2.15 25.79
C GLN A 160 -0.07 -3.57 25.33
N LEU A 161 0.11 -3.88 24.04
CA LEU A 161 -0.11 -5.23 23.51
C LEU A 161 0.83 -6.25 24.16
N ARG A 162 2.12 -5.91 24.24
CA ARG A 162 3.12 -6.76 24.92
C ARG A 162 2.82 -6.94 26.40
N ALA A 163 2.41 -5.87 27.09
CA ALA A 163 2.02 -5.93 28.50
C ALA A 163 0.74 -6.77 28.74
N ALA A 164 -0.12 -6.87 27.74
CA ALA A 164 -1.27 -7.79 27.74
C ALA A 164 -0.90 -9.25 27.45
N GLY A 165 0.39 -9.54 27.21
CA GLY A 165 0.90 -10.89 26.94
C GLY A 165 0.83 -11.32 25.49
N VAL A 166 0.51 -10.41 24.56
CA VAL A 166 0.48 -10.71 23.12
C VAL A 166 1.91 -10.66 22.56
N PRO A 167 2.39 -11.71 21.87
CA PRO A 167 3.61 -11.65 21.09
C PRO A 167 3.50 -10.59 19.97
N VAL A 168 4.40 -9.60 19.96
CA VAL A 168 4.43 -8.54 18.95
C VAL A 168 5.80 -8.46 18.32
N VAL A 169 5.88 -8.78 17.02
CA VAL A 169 7.09 -8.69 16.21
C VAL A 169 7.05 -7.44 15.35
N ILE A 170 8.06 -6.57 15.50
CA ILE A 170 8.25 -5.36 14.69
C ILE A 170 9.45 -5.59 13.77
N LEU A 171 9.23 -5.62 12.47
CA LEU A 171 10.27 -5.76 11.44
C LEU A 171 10.96 -4.42 11.13
N GLU A 172 12.18 -4.47 10.61
CA GLU A 172 12.82 -3.29 10.04
C GLU A 172 12.08 -2.83 8.78
N THR A 173 11.89 -1.51 8.64
CA THR A 173 11.28 -0.96 7.42
C THR A 173 12.27 -1.07 6.27
N GLN A 174 11.94 -1.90 5.27
CA GLN A 174 12.70 -1.98 4.03
C GLN A 174 12.29 -0.85 3.09
N THR A 175 13.25 -0.01 2.69
CA THR A 175 13.04 1.12 1.78
C THR A 175 13.58 0.89 0.37
N SER A 176 14.11 -0.31 0.10
CA SER A 176 14.65 -0.70 -1.19
C SER A 176 13.86 -1.86 -1.79
N VAL A 177 13.72 -1.85 -3.11
CA VAL A 177 13.20 -2.97 -3.92
C VAL A 177 14.00 -4.26 -3.66
N ASP A 178 15.30 -4.15 -3.42
CA ASP A 178 16.16 -5.32 -3.14
C ASP A 178 15.90 -5.92 -1.75
N GLY A 179 15.25 -5.17 -0.85
CA GLY A 179 14.88 -5.61 0.49
C GLY A 179 13.65 -6.53 0.53
N VAL A 180 12.92 -6.67 -0.58
CA VAL A 180 11.65 -7.43 -0.63
C VAL A 180 11.86 -8.91 -0.29
N GLY A 181 12.87 -9.55 -0.88
CA GLY A 181 13.20 -10.96 -0.59
C GLY A 181 13.59 -11.19 0.87
N THR A 182 14.31 -10.24 1.47
CA THR A 182 14.67 -10.27 2.90
C THR A 182 13.42 -10.21 3.78
N LYS A 183 12.49 -9.28 3.49
CA LYS A 183 11.23 -9.15 4.24
C LYS A 183 10.39 -10.43 4.14
N ILE A 184 10.27 -11.02 2.96
CA ILE A 184 9.57 -12.31 2.75
C ILE A 184 10.17 -13.40 3.65
N ASN A 185 11.49 -13.56 3.62
CA ASN A 185 12.17 -14.58 4.43
C ASN A 185 11.98 -14.35 5.93
N GLN A 186 12.03 -13.10 6.41
CA GLN A 186 11.79 -12.78 7.82
C GLN A 186 10.37 -13.10 8.25
N VAL A 187 9.36 -12.74 7.44
CA VAL A 187 7.96 -13.11 7.71
C VAL A 187 7.82 -14.63 7.74
N ALA A 188 8.39 -15.34 6.77
CA ALA A 188 8.35 -16.79 6.71
C ALA A 188 9.06 -17.46 7.91
N GLU A 189 10.13 -16.88 8.43
CA GLU A 189 10.80 -17.34 9.65
C GLU A 189 9.91 -17.14 10.89
N ILE A 190 9.29 -15.97 11.02
CA ILE A 190 8.33 -15.65 12.10
C ILE A 190 7.14 -16.61 12.07
N LEU A 191 6.67 -16.98 10.88
CA LEU A 191 5.57 -17.92 10.66
C LEU A 191 6.04 -19.39 10.58
N GLY A 192 7.35 -19.61 10.58
CA GLY A 192 8.07 -20.88 10.53
C GLY A 192 7.64 -21.79 9.40
N VAL A 193 7.57 -21.17 8.23
CA VAL A 193 7.47 -21.78 6.91
C VAL A 193 8.68 -21.33 6.06
N PRO A 194 9.93 -21.47 6.55
CA PRO A 194 11.10 -20.88 5.89
C PRO A 194 11.36 -21.48 4.49
N GLY A 195 10.90 -22.70 4.21
CA GLY A 195 11.03 -23.31 2.88
C GLY A 195 10.12 -22.65 1.84
N GLU A 196 8.87 -22.38 2.23
CA GLU A 196 7.88 -21.63 1.48
C GLU A 196 8.36 -20.19 1.29
N GLY A 197 8.90 -19.59 2.34
CA GLY A 197 9.55 -18.28 2.33
C GLY A 197 10.67 -18.17 1.30
N ALA A 198 11.63 -19.09 1.33
CA ALA A 198 12.74 -19.09 0.39
C ALA A 198 12.27 -19.24 -1.07
N SER A 199 11.24 -20.06 -1.29
CA SER A 199 10.65 -20.27 -2.62
C SER A 199 9.93 -19.01 -3.11
N LEU A 200 9.12 -18.38 -2.25
CA LEU A 200 8.43 -17.13 -2.54
C LEU A 200 9.41 -15.98 -2.80
N ALA A 201 10.42 -15.82 -1.92
CA ALA A 201 11.45 -14.80 -2.05
C ALA A 201 12.18 -14.94 -3.39
N SER A 202 12.64 -16.15 -3.74
CA SER A 202 13.33 -16.43 -5.01
C SER A 202 12.47 -16.08 -6.22
N ARG A 203 11.19 -16.44 -6.21
CA ARG A 203 10.24 -16.10 -7.27
C ARG A 203 10.10 -14.58 -7.42
N VAL A 204 9.79 -13.88 -6.33
CA VAL A 204 9.56 -12.43 -6.35
C VAL A 204 10.82 -11.68 -6.76
N THR A 205 11.99 -12.05 -6.25
CA THR A 205 13.26 -11.43 -6.65
C THR A 205 13.56 -11.67 -8.13
N GLY A 206 13.26 -12.87 -8.65
CA GLY A 206 13.43 -13.17 -10.07
C GLY A 206 12.48 -12.37 -10.97
N GLU A 207 11.24 -12.13 -10.53
CA GLU A 207 10.26 -11.29 -11.23
C GLU A 207 10.70 -9.81 -11.23
N ILE A 208 11.24 -9.31 -10.11
CA ILE A 208 11.82 -7.97 -10.01
C ILE A 208 13.03 -7.83 -10.95
N ASP A 209 13.96 -8.78 -10.95
CA ASP A 209 15.14 -8.75 -11.81
C ASP A 209 14.76 -8.81 -13.29
N ALA A 210 13.75 -9.62 -13.64
CA ALA A 210 13.21 -9.67 -14.99
C ALA A 210 12.58 -8.34 -15.40
N ALA A 211 11.87 -7.66 -14.49
CA ALA A 211 11.30 -6.34 -14.75
C ALA A 211 12.38 -5.26 -14.92
N LYS A 212 13.42 -5.25 -14.08
CA LYS A 212 14.58 -4.35 -14.21
C LYS A 212 15.29 -4.55 -15.55
N ALA A 213 15.39 -5.79 -16.05
CA ALA A 213 16.00 -6.08 -17.34
C ALA A 213 15.20 -5.58 -18.56
N LEU A 214 13.95 -5.13 -18.38
CA LEU A 214 13.16 -4.48 -19.43
C LEU A 214 13.53 -3.00 -19.63
N VAL A 215 14.24 -2.40 -18.67
CA VAL A 215 14.74 -1.03 -18.77
C VAL A 215 15.80 -0.97 -19.88
N THR A 216 15.57 -0.11 -20.86
CA THR A 216 16.50 0.12 -21.98
C THR A 216 17.51 1.19 -21.62
N ASP A 217 18.77 1.02 -22.05
CA ASP A 217 19.81 2.07 -22.00
C ASP A 217 19.54 3.16 -23.07
N ASP A 218 18.37 3.78 -23.04
CA ASP A 218 18.10 4.95 -23.86
C ASP A 218 18.71 6.19 -23.17
N ASP A 219 19.34 7.10 -23.93
CA ASP A 219 20.08 8.29 -23.42
C ASP A 219 19.24 9.34 -22.64
N THR A 220 18.01 9.00 -22.25
CA THR A 220 17.06 9.90 -21.59
C THR A 220 16.42 9.21 -20.39
N ASP A 221 17.19 8.96 -19.33
CA ASP A 221 16.63 8.57 -18.03
C ASP A 221 15.61 9.64 -17.61
N PRO A 222 14.30 9.36 -17.62
CA PRO A 222 13.30 10.40 -17.36
C PRO A 222 13.36 10.80 -15.89
N THR A 223 13.19 12.10 -15.62
CA THR A 223 13.07 12.63 -14.27
C THR A 223 11.62 12.51 -13.81
N VAL A 224 11.35 11.67 -12.81
CA VAL A 224 10.00 11.31 -12.37
C VAL A 224 9.76 11.77 -10.95
N ALA A 225 8.61 12.38 -10.69
CA ALA A 225 8.17 12.77 -9.35
C ALA A 225 7.11 11.81 -8.81
N PHE A 226 7.34 11.27 -7.60
CA PHE A 226 6.26 10.63 -6.84
C PHE A 226 5.47 11.68 -6.05
N VAL A 227 4.22 11.90 -6.44
CA VAL A 227 3.31 12.83 -5.76
C VAL A 227 2.24 12.06 -5.00
N TYR A 228 2.28 12.13 -3.67
CA TYR A 228 1.23 11.57 -2.82
C TYR A 228 0.10 12.59 -2.67
N VAL A 229 -1.13 12.21 -3.05
CA VAL A 229 -2.31 13.07 -2.98
C VAL A 229 -3.41 12.41 -2.16
N ARG A 230 -3.85 13.07 -1.09
CA ARG A 230 -5.01 12.66 -0.28
C ARG A 230 -5.93 13.84 -0.02
N GLY A 231 -6.86 14.06 -0.95
CA GLY A 231 -7.71 15.25 -0.95
C GLY A 231 -6.91 16.54 -1.24
N PRO A 232 -7.54 17.72 -1.11
CA PRO A 232 -6.95 18.97 -1.59
C PRO A 232 -5.84 19.55 -0.69
N GLN A 233 -5.64 19.02 0.51
CA GLN A 233 -4.72 19.57 1.52
C GLN A 233 -3.49 18.70 1.77
N VAL A 234 -3.53 17.43 1.40
CA VAL A 234 -2.43 16.49 1.63
C VAL A 234 -1.82 16.19 0.28
N VAL A 235 -0.84 17.01 -0.11
CA VAL A 235 -0.09 16.87 -1.36
C VAL A 235 1.38 16.92 -1.02
N PHE A 236 2.10 15.82 -1.21
CA PHE A 236 3.49 15.68 -0.85
C PHE A 236 4.32 15.21 -2.04
N LEU A 237 5.52 15.76 -2.18
CA LEU A 237 6.61 15.21 -2.99
C LEU A 237 7.41 14.26 -2.10
N PHE A 238 7.61 13.03 -2.55
CA PHE A 238 8.51 12.09 -1.89
C PHE A 238 9.86 12.12 -2.59
N GLY A 239 10.94 12.05 -1.81
CA GLY A 239 12.31 11.98 -2.32
C GLY A 239 13.08 10.82 -1.70
N GLY A 240 14.38 11.02 -1.53
CA GLY A 240 15.33 9.97 -1.14
C GLY A 240 14.99 9.32 0.20
N GLY A 241 15.43 8.07 0.37
CA GLY A 241 15.17 7.28 1.57
C GLY A 241 13.74 6.76 1.68
N THR A 242 12.94 6.88 0.61
CA THR A 242 11.58 6.34 0.54
C THR A 242 11.53 5.11 -0.36
N PRO A 243 10.60 4.14 -0.12
CA PRO A 243 10.39 3.02 -1.03
C PRO A 243 10.05 3.45 -2.46
N THR A 244 9.40 4.60 -2.61
CA THR A 244 9.01 5.16 -3.91
C THR A 244 10.20 5.65 -4.72
N SER A 245 11.21 6.26 -4.07
CA SER A 245 12.48 6.63 -4.71
C SER A 245 13.20 5.38 -5.24
N SER A 246 13.32 4.33 -4.43
CA SER A 246 13.93 3.07 -4.88
C SER A 246 13.19 2.43 -6.05
N MET A 247 11.85 2.52 -6.08
CA MET A 247 11.05 2.01 -7.19
C MET A 247 11.26 2.81 -8.49
N ILE A 248 11.35 4.14 -8.40
CA ILE A 248 11.64 5.01 -9.56
C ILE A 248 13.02 4.67 -10.14
N GLU A 249 14.03 4.57 -9.28
CA GLU A 249 15.40 4.24 -9.69
C GLU A 249 15.48 2.83 -10.30
N ALA A 250 14.79 1.85 -9.72
CA ALA A 250 14.71 0.50 -10.27
C ALA A 250 14.03 0.42 -11.63
N ALA A 251 13.20 1.42 -11.98
CA ALA A 251 12.55 1.55 -13.28
C ALA A 251 13.41 2.30 -14.31
N GLY A 252 14.66 2.66 -13.99
CA GLY A 252 15.57 3.39 -14.87
C GLY A 252 15.33 4.89 -14.92
N ALA A 253 14.58 5.45 -13.97
CA ALA A 253 14.27 6.86 -13.92
C ALA A 253 15.06 7.57 -12.80
N VAL A 254 15.20 8.89 -12.94
CA VAL A 254 15.77 9.76 -11.91
C VAL A 254 14.65 10.25 -11.00
N ASP A 255 14.76 10.08 -9.68
CA ASP A 255 13.77 10.62 -8.75
C ASP A 255 13.92 12.14 -8.57
N ALA A 256 12.94 12.89 -9.08
CA ALA A 256 12.86 14.34 -9.02
C ALA A 256 12.90 14.87 -7.58
N GLY A 257 12.31 14.15 -6.62
CA GLY A 257 12.33 14.53 -5.21
C GLY A 257 13.75 14.46 -4.64
N THR A 258 14.45 13.36 -4.92
CA THR A 258 15.86 13.19 -4.52
C THR A 258 16.77 14.25 -5.15
N GLU A 259 16.64 14.51 -6.45
CA GLU A 259 17.43 15.55 -7.14
C GLU A 259 17.15 16.96 -6.59
N ALA A 260 15.92 17.22 -6.14
CA ALA A 260 15.56 18.46 -5.44
C ALA A 260 16.07 18.54 -3.99
N GLY A 261 16.79 17.52 -3.51
CA GLY A 261 17.31 17.45 -2.14
C GLY A 261 16.26 17.10 -1.08
N VAL A 262 15.12 16.53 -1.48
CA VAL A 262 14.09 16.04 -0.55
C VAL A 262 14.49 14.67 -0.01
N PHE A 263 14.37 14.49 1.31
CA PHE A 263 14.49 13.20 1.98
C PHE A 263 13.18 12.90 2.73
N GLY A 264 12.56 11.76 2.45
CA GLY A 264 11.21 11.45 2.95
C GLY A 264 10.11 12.27 2.25
N PRO A 265 8.95 12.48 2.90
CA PRO A 265 7.87 13.32 2.38
C PRO A 265 8.09 14.82 2.67
N ALA A 266 7.90 15.68 1.67
CA ALA A 266 7.89 17.14 1.81
C ALA A 266 6.63 17.76 1.16
N PRO A 267 6.00 18.79 1.75
CA PRO A 267 4.82 19.42 1.15
C PRO A 267 5.13 19.90 -0.28
N LEU A 268 4.26 19.54 -1.24
CA LEU A 268 4.44 19.97 -2.62
C LEU A 268 3.95 21.42 -2.78
N THR A 269 4.88 22.37 -2.81
CA THR A 269 4.60 23.76 -3.23
C THR A 269 4.84 23.93 -4.73
N PRO A 270 4.28 24.96 -5.38
CA PRO A 270 4.59 25.28 -6.78
C PRO A 270 6.09 25.45 -7.02
N GLU A 271 6.81 26.07 -6.08
CA GLU A 271 8.26 26.28 -6.16
C GLU A 271 9.02 24.95 -6.05
N ALA A 272 8.58 24.04 -5.17
CA ALA A 272 9.17 22.73 -5.04
C ALA A 272 8.98 21.88 -6.31
N LEU A 273 7.81 21.95 -6.95
CA LEU A 273 7.58 21.24 -8.21
C LEU A 273 8.45 21.78 -9.36
N VAL A 274 8.60 23.10 -9.45
CA VAL A 274 9.47 23.73 -10.45
C VAL A 274 10.94 23.40 -10.19
N ALA A 275 11.37 23.33 -8.92
CA ALA A 275 12.73 22.96 -8.56
C ALA A 275 13.02 21.48 -8.84
N ALA A 276 12.04 20.59 -8.62
CA ALA A 276 12.16 19.17 -8.92
C ALA A 276 12.17 18.87 -10.42
N ALA A 277 11.55 19.74 -11.23
CA ALA A 277 11.59 19.71 -12.70
C ALA A 277 11.40 18.30 -13.32
N PRO A 278 10.34 17.54 -12.94
CA PRO A 278 10.06 16.26 -13.59
C PRO A 278 9.63 16.46 -15.06
N ASP A 279 9.89 15.46 -15.89
CA ASP A 279 9.46 15.39 -17.30
C ASP A 279 7.95 15.11 -17.46
#